data_AF-A0A966RSU2-F1
#
_entry.id   AF-A0A966RSU2-F1
#
_cell.length_a   1.000
_cell.length_b   1.000
_cell.length_c   1.000
_cell.angle_alpha   90.00
_cell.angle_beta   90.00
_cell.angle_gamma   90.00
#
_symmetry.space_group_name_H-M   'P 1'
#
loop_
_entity.id
_entity.type
_entity.pdbx_description
1 polymer ?
#
loop_
_entity_poly.entity_id
_entity_poly.type
_entity_poly.pdbx_seq_one_letter_code
_entity_poly.pdbx_strand_id
1 'polypeptide(L)' 'MSRPRLRGIIHLVMSPLALVAGLVLITITTELRGRITLTIFTLTAVSLFTCSAIYHRVPWGPSAKAIWRRIDHAN' A
#
# COMPACT_ATOMS: atom_id res chain seq x y z
N MET A 1 11.67 24.12 -6.33
CA MET A 1 10.60 23.61 -5.45
C MET A 1 11.17 22.56 -4.53
N SER A 2 11.07 22.73 -3.22
CA SER A 2 11.51 21.74 -2.23
C SER A 2 10.72 20.43 -2.38
N ARG A 3 11.38 19.28 -2.23
CA ARG A 3 10.70 17.97 -2.24
C ARG A 3 9.70 17.92 -1.06
N PRO A 4 8.41 17.59 -1.28
CA PRO A 4 7.45 17.49 -0.18
C PRO A 4 7.90 16.44 0.84
N ARG A 5 8.01 16.82 2.12
CA ARG A 5 8.58 15.97 3.18
C ARG A 5 7.75 14.71 3.45
N LEU A 6 6.44 14.78 3.26
CA LEU A 6 5.51 13.68 3.53
C LEU A 6 5.37 12.69 2.37
N ARG A 7 5.93 13.01 1.19
CA ARG A 7 5.77 12.17 -0.01
C ARG A 7 6.39 10.79 0.21
N GLY A 8 5.57 9.76 0.13
CA GLY A 8 5.95 8.37 0.41
C GLY A 8 6.07 7.99 1.89
N ILE A 9 6.21 8.94 2.82
CA ILE A 9 6.24 8.63 4.26
C ILE A 9 4.86 8.19 4.75
N ILE A 10 3.81 8.89 4.32
CA ILE A 10 2.43 8.54 4.70
C ILE A 10 2.12 7.12 4.22
N HIS A 11 2.46 6.78 2.97
CA HIS A 11 2.25 5.43 2.44
C HIS A 11 3.07 4.36 3.17
N LEU A 12 4.32 4.67 3.53
CA LEU A 12 5.17 3.77 4.31
C LEU A 12 4.57 3.44 5.68
N VAL A 13 3.99 4.43 6.36
CA VAL A 13 3.31 4.23 7.66
C VAL A 13 1.95 3.56 7.46
N MET A 14 1.23 3.90 6.40
CA MET A 14 -0.09 3.32 6.17
C MET A 14 -0.08 1.86 5.75
N SER A 15 0.97 1.39 5.07
CA SER A 15 1.10 -0.02 4.68
C SER A 15 0.98 -0.99 5.88
N PRO A 16 1.80 -0.90 6.95
CA PRO A 16 1.67 -1.78 8.11
C PRO A 16 0.39 -1.53 8.91
N LEU A 17 -0.10 -0.28 8.99
CA LEU A 17 -1.36 0.01 9.67
C LEU A 17 -2.56 -0.62 8.97
N ALA A 18 -2.62 -0.54 7.64
CA ALA A 18 -3.65 -1.17 6.83
C ALA A 18 -3.62 -2.69 6.95
N LEU A 19 -2.42 -3.29 7.00
CA LEU A 19 -2.26 -4.73 7.22
C LEU A 19 -2.83 -5.15 8.58
N VAL A 20 -2.42 -4.47 9.66
CA VAL A 20 -2.88 -4.82 11.02
C VAL A 20 -4.39 -4.61 11.14
N ALA A 21 -4.92 -3.47 10.68
CA ALA A 21 -6.35 -3.20 10.73
C ALA A 21 -7.16 -4.22 9.92
N GLY A 22 -6.70 -4.56 8.72
CA GLY A 22 -7.33 -5.57 7.88
C GLY A 22 -7.33 -6.96 8.51
N LEU A 23 -6.20 -7.40 9.09
CA LEU A 23 -6.12 -8.66 9.84
C LEU A 23 -7.07 -8.68 11.05
N VAL A 24 -7.20 -7.57 11.78
CA VAL A 24 -8.17 -7.46 12.88
C VAL A 24 -9.59 -7.64 12.34
N LEU A 25 -9.97 -6.97 11.26
CA LEU A 25 -11.30 -7.11 10.67
C LEU A 25 -11.58 -8.54 10.19
N ILE A 26 -10.61 -9.19 9.53
CA ILE A 26 -10.74 -10.58 9.07
C ILE A 26 -10.93 -11.54 10.25
N THR A 27 -10.21 -11.33 11.36
CA THR A 27 -10.28 -12.22 12.53
C THR A 27 -11.59 -12.11 13.30
N ILE A 28 -12.11 -10.89 13.50
CA ILE A 28 -13.38 -10.67 14.22
C ILE A 28 -14.62 -10.98 13.39
N THR A 29 -14.50 -11.03 12.06
CA THR A 29 -15.62 -11.37 11.17
C THR A 29 -15.92 -12.87 11.24
N THR A 30 -17.18 -13.23 11.44
CA THR A 30 -17.62 -14.64 11.57
C THR A 30 -18.07 -15.25 10.25
N GLU A 31 -18.63 -14.44 9.36
CA GLU A 31 -19.21 -14.87 8.09
C GLU A 31 -18.13 -15.05 7.01
N LEU A 32 -18.18 -16.17 6.28
CA LEU A 32 -17.13 -16.53 5.32
C LEU A 32 -17.02 -15.53 4.17
N ARG A 33 -18.15 -15.05 3.62
CA ARG A 33 -18.11 -14.06 2.53
C ARG A 33 -17.48 -12.76 3.03
N GLY A 34 -17.85 -12.31 4.23
CA GLY A 34 -17.22 -11.18 4.90
C GLY A 34 -15.71 -11.32 5.03
N ARG A 35 -15.20 -12.48 5.46
CA ARG A 35 -13.76 -12.74 5.52
C ARG A 35 -13.08 -12.68 4.16
N ILE A 36 -13.70 -13.24 3.12
CA ILE A 36 -13.17 -13.19 1.74
C ILE A 36 -13.11 -11.74 1.25
N THR A 37 -14.20 -10.99 1.41
CA THR A 37 -14.28 -9.57 1.03
C THR A 37 -13.21 -8.75 1.74
N LEU A 38 -13.06 -8.90 3.06
CA LEU A 38 -12.05 -8.19 3.84
C LEU A 38 -10.63 -8.61 3.48
N THR A 39 -10.40 -9.87 3.13
CA THR A 39 -9.10 -10.36 2.67
C THR A 39 -8.71 -9.69 1.37
N ILE A 40 -9.61 -9.66 0.37
CA ILE A 40 -9.37 -8.98 -0.91
C ILE A 40 -9.09 -7.50 -0.67
N PHE A 41 -9.96 -6.82 0.08
CA PHE A 41 -9.78 -5.40 0.41
C PHE A 41 -8.45 -5.11 1.10
N THR A 42 -8.08 -5.92 2.11
CA THR A 42 -6.83 -5.77 2.86
C THR A 42 -5.62 -5.93 1.95
N LEU A 43 -5.60 -6.98 1.11
CA LEU A 43 -4.51 -7.22 0.18
C LEU A 43 -4.36 -6.08 -0.83
N THR A 44 -5.46 -5.57 -1.37
CA THR A 44 -5.45 -4.42 -2.29
C THR A 44 -4.93 -3.16 -1.59
N ALA A 45 -5.43 -2.84 -0.39
CA ALA A 45 -5.01 -1.67 0.37
C ALA A 45 -3.51 -1.72 0.72
N VAL A 46 -3.03 -2.87 1.21
CA VAL A 46 -1.61 -3.07 1.53
C VAL A 46 -0.76 -2.95 0.27
N SER A 47 -1.19 -3.53 -0.85
CA SER A 47 -0.48 -3.43 -2.14
C SER A 47 -0.38 -1.98 -2.61
N LEU A 48 -1.46 -1.22 -2.53
CA LEU A 48 -1.50 0.19 -2.89
C LEU A 48 -0.51 1.03 -2.08
N PHE A 49 -0.58 0.94 -0.75
CA PHE A 49 0.32 1.71 0.11
C PHE A 49 1.78 1.26 -0.03
N THR A 50 2.02 -0.04 -0.18
CA THR A 50 3.39 -0.58 -0.29
C THR A 50 4.04 -0.18 -1.62
N CYS A 51 3.34 -0.33 -2.75
CA CYS A 51 3.84 0.09 -4.06
C CYS A 51 4.19 1.58 -4.08
N SER A 52 3.33 2.42 -3.49
CA SER A 52 3.57 3.87 -3.42
C SER A 52 4.73 4.24 -2.51
N ALA A 53 4.86 3.57 -1.36
CA ALA A 53 6.02 3.72 -0.48
C ALA A 53 7.32 3.36 -1.22
N ILE A 54 7.35 2.21 -1.91
CA ILE A 54 8.52 1.74 -2.66
C ILE A 54 8.89 2.72 -3.78
N TYR A 55 7.91 3.19 -4.56
CA TYR A 55 8.13 4.16 -5.63
C TYR A 55 8.79 5.45 -5.12
N HIS A 56 8.35 5.95 -3.96
CA HIS A 56 8.81 7.23 -3.43
C HIS A 56 10.06 7.16 -2.56
N ARG A 57 10.31 6.05 -1.87
CA ARG A 57 11.34 5.94 -0.82
C ARG A 57 12.64 5.30 -1.30
N VAL A 58 12.60 4.41 -2.28
CA VAL A 58 13.81 3.75 -2.79
C VAL A 58 14.53 4.64 -3.81
N PRO A 59 15.87 4.77 -3.75
CA PRO A 59 16.65 5.59 -4.68
C PRO A 59 16.83 4.91 -6.04
N TRP A 60 15.75 4.78 -6.80
CA TRP A 60 15.76 4.17 -8.13
C TRP A 60 16.55 4.99 -9.16
N GLY A 61 17.26 4.29 -10.06
CA GLY A 61 17.72 4.86 -11.32
C GLY A 61 16.56 5.20 -12.28
N PRO A 62 16.81 5.96 -13.37
CA PRO A 62 15.75 6.50 -14.24
C PRO A 62 14.78 5.46 -14.80
N SER A 63 15.29 4.34 -15.32
CA SER A 63 14.47 3.29 -15.94
C SER A 63 13.57 2.58 -14.92
N ALA A 64 14.14 2.15 -13.78
CA ALA A 64 13.38 1.52 -12.71
C ALA A 64 12.32 2.46 -12.12
N LYS A 65 12.65 3.76 -11.99
CA LYS A 65 11.71 4.77 -11.51
C LYS A 65 10.52 4.95 -12.45
N ALA A 66 10.71 4.83 -13.76
CA ALA A 66 9.61 4.90 -14.73
C ALA A 66 8.66 3.69 -14.61
N ILE A 67 9.21 2.49 -14.37
CA ILE A 67 8.41 1.28 -14.13
C ILE A 67 7.61 1.42 -12.83
N TRP A 68 8.27 1.77 -11.73
CA TRP A 68 7.59 1.98 -10.45
C TRP A 68 6.55 3.08 -10.49
N ARG A 69 6.77 4.13 -11.30
CA ARG A 69 5.75 5.13 -11.56
C ARG A 69 4.51 4.51 -12.21
N ARG A 70 4.66 3.64 -13.19
CA ARG A 70 3.50 2.98 -13.84
C ARG A 70 2.76 2.07 -12.87
N ILE A 71 3.49 1.31 -12.06
CA ILE A 71 2.91 0.42 -11.03
C ILE A 71 2.12 1.24 -10.00
N ASP A 72 2.69 2.35 -9.52
CA ASP A 72 2.06 3.24 -8.54
C ASP A 72 0.78 3.91 -9.08
N HIS A 73 0.74 4.29 -10.37
CA HIS A 73 -0.45 4.88 -10.99
C HIS A 73 -1.49 3.85 -11.45
N ALA A 74 -1.14 2.56 -11.51
CA ALA A 74 -2.05 1.49 -11.89
C ALA A 74 -2.77 0.86 -10.69
N ASN A 75 -2.27 1.13 -9.48
CA ASN A 75 -3.01 0.89 -8.23
C ASN A 75 -4.20 1.83 -8.12
#